data_AF-A0A382UX37-F1
#
_entry.id   AF-A0A382UX37-F1
#
_cell.length_a   1.000
_cell.length_b   1.000
_cell.length_c   1.000
_cell.angle_alpha   90.00
_cell.angle_beta   90.00
_cell.angle_gamma   90.00
#
_symmetry.space_group_name_H-M   'P 1'
#
loop_
_entity.id
_entity.type
_entity.pdbx_description
1 polymer ?
#
loop_
_entity_poly.entity_id
_entity_poly.type
_entity_poly.pdbx_seq_one_letter_code
_entity_poly.pdbx_strand_id
1 'polypeptide(L)' 'MTLTIKSRIKLNDGMTMPLFGLGVWRLESGKETRDAVSCALELGYKHIDTASMYNNE' A
#
# COMPACT_ATOMS: atom_id res chain seq x y z
N MET A 1 -12.99 -1.07 -19.00
CA MET A 1 -13.19 -0.46 -17.67
C MET A 1 -11.88 0.20 -17.26
N THR A 2 -11.91 1.50 -16.94
CA THR A 2 -10.71 2.23 -16.51
C THR A 2 -10.58 2.16 -15.00
N LEU A 3 -9.45 1.66 -14.50
CA LEU A 3 -9.16 1.61 -13.07
C LEU A 3 -8.46 2.92 -12.63
N THR A 4 -8.69 3.32 -11.38
CA THR A 4 -8.06 4.50 -10.76
C THR A 4 -7.58 4.15 -9.36
N ILE A 5 -6.75 4.99 -8.74
CA ILE A 5 -6.27 4.80 -7.37
C ILE A 5 -7.39 4.68 -6.32
N LYS A 6 -8.60 5.14 -6.63
CA LYS A 6 -9.80 5.02 -5.77
C LYS A 6 -10.58 3.73 -6.00
N SER A 7 -10.24 2.94 -7.02
CA SER A 7 -10.93 1.69 -7.34
C SER A 7 -10.75 0.68 -6.21
N ARG A 8 -11.85 0.01 -5.85
CA ARG A 8 -11.89 -0.98 -4.75
C ARG A 8 -12.54 -2.27 -5.25
N ILE A 9 -12.19 -3.37 -4.59
CA ILE A 9 -12.84 -4.68 -4.75
C ILE A 9 -13.51 -5.10 -3.46
N LYS A 10 -14.65 -5.78 -3.56
CA LYS A 10 -15.36 -6.36 -2.41
C LYS A 10 -14.77 -7.75 -2.12
N LEU A 11 -14.38 -7.99 -0.88
CA LEU A 11 -13.90 -9.27 -0.40
C LEU A 11 -15.07 -10.18 -0.02
N ASN A 12 -14.80 -11.46 0.25
CA ASN A 12 -15.82 -12.47 0.56
C ASN A 12 -16.57 -12.22 1.87
N ASP A 13 -15.96 -11.49 2.80
CA ASP A 13 -16.52 -11.06 4.09
C ASP A 13 -17.32 -9.75 3.99
N GLY A 14 -17.39 -9.16 2.80
CA GLY A 14 -18.10 -7.92 2.52
C GLY A 14 -17.28 -6.64 2.74
N MET A 15 -16.06 -6.74 3.25
CA MET A 15 -15.13 -5.61 3.34
C MET A 15 -14.67 -5.18 1.95
N THR A 16 -14.09 -3.98 1.84
CA THR A 16 -13.55 -3.48 0.56
C THR A 16 -12.08 -3.17 0.67
N MET A 17 -11.32 -3.58 -0.35
CA MET A 17 -9.88 -3.39 -0.43
C MET A 17 -9.52 -2.49 -1.62
N PRO A 18 -8.62 -1.50 -1.48
CA PRO A 18 -8.10 -0.76 -2.63
C PRO A 18 -7.39 -1.70 -3.60
N LEU A 19 -7.70 -1.54 -4.89
CA LEU A 19 -7.08 -2.35 -5.95
C LEU A 19 -5.63 -1.96 -6.23
N PHE A 20 -5.23 -0.72 -5.90
CA PHE A 20 -3.86 -0.25 -6.01
C PHE A 20 -3.25 -0.06 -4.62
N GLY A 21 -2.06 -0.60 -4.42
CA GLY A 21 -1.29 -0.48 -3.18
C GLY A 21 0.21 -0.31 -3.45
N LEU A 22 0.94 0.12 -2.43
CA LEU A 22 2.41 0.16 -2.42
C LEU A 22 2.92 -1.04 -1.63
N GLY A 23 3.71 -1.91 -2.27
CA GLY A 23 4.48 -2.94 -1.57
C GLY A 23 5.86 -2.41 -1.16
N VAL A 24 6.29 -2.68 0.06
CA VAL A 24 7.58 -2.19 0.62
C VAL A 24 8.66 -3.28 0.71
N TRP A 25 8.49 -4.38 -0.01
CA TRP A 25 9.48 -5.46 -0.04
C TRP A 25 10.85 -4.96 -0.56
N ARG A 26 11.92 -5.30 0.16
CA ARG A 26 13.33 -4.91 -0.10
C ARG A 26 13.67 -3.42 0.07
N LEU A 27 12.76 -2.60 0.59
CA LEU A 27 13.14 -1.27 1.06
C LEU A 27 13.88 -1.38 2.39
N GLU A 28 14.93 -0.59 2.56
CA GLU A 28 15.65 -0.48 3.82
C GLU A 28 14.78 0.18 4.88
N SER A 29 14.89 -0.33 6.11
CA SER A 29 14.14 0.21 7.23
C SER A 29 14.54 1.67 7.52
N GLY A 30 13.62 2.42 8.12
CA GLY A 30 13.85 3.81 8.47
C GLY A 30 13.51 4.77 7.33
N LYS A 31 14.49 5.55 6.85
CA LYS A 31 14.21 6.71 5.97
C LYS A 31 13.59 6.30 4.64
N GLU A 32 14.10 5.25 4.00
CA GLU A 32 13.64 4.82 2.68
C GLU A 32 12.17 4.37 2.73
N THR A 33 11.81 3.43 3.60
CA THR A 33 10.41 3.00 3.75
C THR A 33 9.50 4.14 4.19
N ARG A 34 9.93 4.99 5.13
CA ARG A 34 9.12 6.15 5.57
C ARG A 34 8.81 7.09 4.42
N ASP A 35 9.82 7.48 3.65
CA ASP A 35 9.63 8.43 2.54
C ASP A 35 8.76 7.82 1.44
N ALA A 36 8.95 6.54 1.10
CA ALA A 36 8.15 5.83 0.12
C ALA A 36 6.67 5.75 0.54
N VAL A 37 6.41 5.39 1.79
CA VAL A 37 5.05 5.31 2.35
C VAL A 37 4.40 6.70 2.43
N SER A 38 5.12 7.71 2.93
CA SER A 38 4.62 9.09 2.98
C SER A 38 4.25 9.63 1.60
N CYS A 39 5.13 9.46 0.61
CA CYS A 39 4.88 9.87 -0.77
C CYS A 39 3.64 9.17 -1.35
N ALA A 40 3.51 7.85 -1.16
CA ALA A 40 2.33 7.13 -1.62
C ALA A 40 1.04 7.65 -0.99
N LEU A 41 1.05 7.93 0.32
CA LEU A 41 -0.12 8.49 1.01
C LEU A 41 -0.49 9.89 0.49
N GLU A 42 0.50 10.75 0.21
CA GLU A 42 0.32 12.07 -0.39
C GLU A 42 -0.26 11.99 -1.81
N LEU A 43 0.16 11.00 -2.59
CA LEU A 43 -0.37 10.72 -3.93
C LEU A 43 -1.76 10.05 -3.91
N GLY A 44 -2.28 9.71 -2.73
CA GLY A 44 -3.64 9.21 -2.55
C GLY A 44 -3.77 7.69 -2.44
N TYR A 45 -2.66 6.95 -2.30
CA TYR A 45 -2.71 5.52 -1.97
C TYR A 45 -3.37 5.31 -0.60
N LYS A 46 -4.10 4.21 -0.46
CA LYS A 46 -4.78 3.80 0.78
C LYS A 46 -4.52 2.35 1.18
N HIS A 47 -3.58 1.70 0.49
CA HIS A 47 -3.19 0.32 0.73
C HIS A 47 -1.67 0.25 0.69
N ILE A 48 -1.07 -0.14 1.82
CA ILE A 48 0.36 -0.38 1.98
C ILE A 48 0.49 -1.86 2.35
N ASP A 49 1.32 -2.58 1.61
CA ASP A 49 1.60 -3.99 1.78
C ASP A 49 3.02 -4.16 2.35
N THR A 50 3.11 -4.81 3.51
CA THR A 50 4.34 -5.09 4.23
C THR A 50 4.28 -6.48 4.88
N ALA A 51 5.40 -6.95 5.42
CA ALA A 51 5.48 -8.14 6.23
C ALA A 51 6.56 -8.00 7.29
N SER A 52 6.37 -8.61 8.45
CA SER A 52 7.34 -8.61 9.55
C SER A 52 8.74 -9.10 9.13
N MET A 53 8.82 -10.04 8.19
CA MET A 53 10.10 -10.53 7.63
C MET A 53 10.90 -9.43 6.91
N TYR A 54 10.24 -8.38 6.42
CA TYR A 54 10.90 -7.26 5.74
C TYR A 54 11.60 -6.33 6.74
N ASN A 55 11.26 -6.44 8.03
CA ASN A 55 11.85 -5.68 9.13
C ASN A 55 11.86 -4.16 8.88
N ASN A 56 10.79 -3.66 8.24
CA ASN A 56 10.65 -2.29 7.80
C ASN A 56 9.23 -1.72 8.04
N GLU A 57 8.47 -2.31 8.97
CA GLU A 57 7.21 -1.77 9.53
C GLU A 57 7.44 -0.48 10.33
#